data_AF-A0A382N3X3-F1
#
_entry.id   AF-A0A382N3X3-F1
#
_cell.length_a   1.000
_cell.length_b   1.000
_cell.length_c   1.000
_cell.angle_alpha   90.00
_cell.angle_beta   90.00
_cell.angle_gamma   90.00
#
_symmetry.space_group_name_H-M   'P 1'
#
loop_
_entity.id
_entity.type
_entity.pdbx_description
1 polymer ?
#
loop_
_entity_poly.entity_id
_entity_poly.type
_entity_poly.pdbx_seq_one_letter_code
_entity_poly.pdbx_strand_id
1 'polypeptide(L)'
;MAGNRIVETRPFIPYDKLLCDFLVDLSAELRSSEQSSDYPDIMAFAFWCRKANITKLKAEFNNGETRLGLGVVFHITPSNVPVN
;
A
#
# COMPACT_ATOMS: atom_id res chain seq x y z
N MET A 1 14.65 -23.07 1.03
CA MET A 1 14.60 -22.35 2.33
C MET A 1 13.18 -22.49 2.85
N ALA A 2 12.97 -23.32 3.87
CA ALA A 2 11.64 -23.54 4.45
C ALA A 2 11.33 -22.39 5.41
N GLY A 3 10.20 -21.70 5.20
CA GLY A 3 9.73 -20.64 6.09
C GLY A 3 9.31 -21.24 7.43
N ASN A 4 9.79 -20.66 8.52
CA ASN A 4 9.34 -21.02 9.86
C ASN A 4 7.81 -20.89 9.96
N ARG A 5 7.20 -21.79 10.73
CA ARG A 5 5.76 -21.78 11.01
C ARG A 5 5.42 -20.45 11.71
N ILE A 6 4.56 -19.65 11.10
CA ILE A 6 4.08 -18.40 11.72
C ILE A 6 3.15 -18.81 12.88
N VAL A 7 3.61 -18.62 14.11
CA VAL A 7 2.89 -19.06 15.33
C VAL A 7 1.91 -17.99 15.82
N GLU A 8 2.20 -16.71 15.58
CA GLU A 8 1.32 -15.58 15.89
C GLU A 8 1.43 -14.51 14.80
N THR A 9 0.31 -13.83 14.51
CA THR A 9 0.30 -12.63 13.67
C THR A 9 -0.38 -11.49 14.42
N ARG A 10 0.15 -10.27 14.28
CA ARG A 10 -0.48 -9.04 14.76
C ARG A 10 -0.77 -8.14 13.56
N PRO A 11 -1.84 -8.43 12.78
CA PRO A 11 -2.19 -7.59 11.65
C PRO A 11 -2.64 -6.22 12.15
N PHE A 12 -2.31 -5.18 11.39
CA PHE A 12 -2.92 -3.87 11.57
C PHE A 12 -4.40 -3.93 11.19
N ILE A 13 -5.21 -3.09 11.83
CA ILE A 13 -6.58 -2.90 11.39
C ILE A 13 -6.60 -2.27 9.98
N PRO A 14 -7.62 -2.54 9.15
CA PRO A 14 -7.78 -1.85 7.88
C PRO A 14 -7.71 -0.33 8.08
N TYR A 15 -6.89 0.34 7.25
CA TYR A 15 -6.66 1.79 7.36
C TYR A 15 -6.19 2.27 8.74
N ASP A 16 -5.34 1.47 9.39
CA ASP A 16 -4.58 1.88 10.56
C ASP A 16 -3.90 3.24 10.32
N LYS A 17 -3.91 4.10 11.34
CA LYS A 17 -3.45 5.49 11.24
C LYS A 17 -1.97 5.55 10.88
N LEU A 18 -1.13 4.72 11.52
CA LEU A 18 0.32 4.74 11.30
C LEU A 18 0.65 4.39 9.85
N LEU A 19 -0.03 3.37 9.30
CA LEU A 19 0.17 2.95 7.91
C LEU A 19 -0.32 4.00 6.91
N CYS A 20 -1.48 4.63 7.18
CA CYS A 20 -1.98 5.70 6.33
C CYS A 20 -1.04 6.91 6.32
N ASP A 21 -0.56 7.33 7.49
CA ASP A 21 0.36 8.46 7.61
C ASP A 21 1.68 8.16 6.91
N PHE A 22 2.24 6.96 7.09
CA PHE A 22 3.44 6.51 6.37
C PHE A 22 3.28 6.61 4.84
N LEU A 23 2.15 6.15 4.29
CA LEU A 23 1.90 6.22 2.84
C LEU A 23 1.75 7.67 2.35
N VAL A 24 1.16 8.54 3.17
CA VAL A 24 1.04 9.97 2.86
C VAL A 24 2.40 10.63 2.82
N ASP A 25 3.26 10.36 3.81
CA ASP A 25 4.61 10.93 3.88
C ASP A 25 5.46 10.40 2.72
N LEU A 26 5.39 9.09 2.44
CA LEU A 26 6.07 8.47 1.30
C LEU A 26 5.60 9.07 -0.04
N SER A 27 4.29 9.30 -0.20
CA SER A 27 3.72 9.95 -1.38
C SER A 27 4.30 11.36 -1.58
N ALA A 28 4.43 12.14 -0.50
CA ALA A 28 4.99 13.49 -0.57
C ALA A 28 6.46 13.45 -1.01
N GLU A 29 7.24 12.53 -0.44
CA GLU A 29 8.68 12.43 -0.70
C GLU A 29 9.00 11.92 -2.11
N LEU A 30 8.23 10.93 -2.60
CA LEU A 30 8.38 10.48 -3.98
C LEU A 30 7.98 11.55 -4.99
N ARG A 31 7.00 12.42 -4.66
CA ARG A 31 6.57 13.49 -5.57
C ARG A 31 7.50 14.70 -5.56
N SER A 32 8.26 14.90 -4.49
CA SER A 32 9.25 15.98 -4.37
C SER A 32 10.62 15.60 -4.92
N SER A 33 10.90 14.30 -5.05
CA SER A 33 12.12 13.76 -5.65
C SER A 33 12.15 13.94 -7.18
N GLU A 34 13.15 14.66 -7.68
CA GLU A 34 13.37 14.82 -9.14
C GLU A 34 13.62 13.46 -9.82
N GLN A 35 14.38 12.57 -9.18
CA GLN A 35 14.69 11.24 -9.73
C GLN A 35 13.43 10.39 -9.91
N SER A 36 12.41 10.58 -9.06
CA SER A 36 11.17 9.82 -9.17
C SER A 36 10.39 10.17 -10.43
N SER A 37 10.57 11.37 -10.99
CA SER A 37 9.91 11.77 -12.24
C SER A 37 10.38 10.98 -13.46
N ASP A 38 11.57 10.38 -13.41
CA ASP A 38 12.12 9.50 -14.44
C ASP A 38 11.42 8.11 -14.46
N TYR A 39 10.64 7.80 -13.43
CA TYR A 39 9.98 6.51 -13.23
C TYR A 39 8.44 6.70 -13.13
N PRO A 40 7.71 6.63 -14.27
CA PRO A 40 6.27 6.90 -14.31
C PRO A 40 5.43 6.00 -13.38
N ASP A 41 5.85 4.77 -13.19
CA ASP A 41 5.27 3.78 -12.27
C ASP A 41 5.41 4.20 -10.80
N ILE A 42 6.59 4.69 -10.41
CA ILE A 42 6.83 5.27 -9.08
C ILE A 42 5.93 6.50 -8.89
N MET A 43 5.82 7.35 -9.90
CA MET A 43 4.93 8.52 -9.85
C MET A 43 3.45 8.14 -9.76
N ALA A 44 3.02 7.09 -10.46
CA ALA A 44 1.67 6.55 -10.38
C ALA A 44 1.40 6.00 -8.96
N PHE A 45 2.33 5.23 -8.41
CA PHE A 45 2.25 4.74 -7.03
C PHE A 45 2.18 5.88 -6.01
N ALA A 46 3.04 6.90 -6.14
CA ALA A 46 3.02 8.07 -5.29
C ALA A 46 1.69 8.83 -5.40
N PHE A 47 1.14 8.97 -6.62
CA PHE A 47 -0.18 9.57 -6.82
C PHE A 47 -1.31 8.77 -6.15
N TRP A 48 -1.24 7.44 -6.15
CA TRP A 48 -2.20 6.58 -5.46
C TRP A 48 -2.13 6.73 -3.94
N CYS A 49 -0.93 6.89 -3.38
CA CYS A 49 -0.72 7.02 -1.93
C CYS A 49 -1.08 8.40 -1.35
N ARG A 50 -1.53 9.36 -2.17
CA ARG A 50 -1.91 10.69 -1.68
C ARG A 50 -3.04 10.61 -0.64
N LYS A 51 -2.96 11.49 0.36
CA LYS A 51 -3.94 11.59 1.47
C LYS A 51 -5.39 11.63 1.03
N ALA A 52 -5.72 12.40 -0.01
CA ALA A 52 -7.08 12.50 -0.52
C ALA A 52 -7.61 11.16 -1.04
N ASN A 53 -6.77 10.39 -1.74
CA ASN A 53 -7.15 9.08 -2.27
C ASN A 53 -7.31 8.05 -1.15
N ILE A 54 -6.36 7.98 -0.20
CA ILE A 54 -6.46 7.10 0.97
C ILE A 54 -7.72 7.40 1.79
N THR A 55 -8.03 8.69 2.00
CA THR A 55 -9.23 9.10 2.75
C THR A 55 -10.51 8.67 2.04
N LYS A 56 -10.57 8.82 0.71
CA LYS A 56 -11.69 8.33 -0.11
C LYS A 56 -11.86 6.81 0.03
N LEU A 57 -10.78 6.05 -0.17
CA LEU A 57 -10.81 4.59 -0.07
C LEU A 57 -11.19 4.10 1.33
N LYS A 58 -10.73 4.79 2.38
CA LYS A 58 -11.12 4.52 3.78
C LYS A 58 -12.62 4.73 4.01
N ALA A 59 -13.19 5.78 3.44
CA ALA A 59 -14.63 6.04 3.53
C ALA A 59 -15.43 4.97 2.78
N GLU A 60 -15.01 4.60 1.57
CA GLU A 60 -15.64 3.54 0.76
C GLU A 60 -15.54 2.16 1.42
N PHE A 61 -14.46 1.90 2.16
CA PHE A 61 -14.30 0.66 2.92
C PHE A 61 -15.32 0.55 4.08
N ASN A 62 -15.68 1.67 4.71
CA ASN A 62 -16.62 1.74 5.82
C ASN A 62 -18.09 1.72 5.34
N ASN A 63 -18.41 0.81 4.42
CA ASN A 63 -19.73 0.69 3.80
C ASN A 63 -20.71 -0.24 4.55
N GLY A 64 -20.35 -0.72 5.75
CA GLY A 64 -21.18 -1.61 6.57
C GLY A 64 -21.09 -3.10 6.20
N GLU A 65 -20.30 -3.45 5.18
CA GLU A 65 -20.09 -4.86 4.79
C GLU A 65 -19.21 -5.60 5.80
N THR A 66 -19.55 -6.87 6.06
CA THR A 66 -18.71 -7.75 6.87
C THR A 66 -17.56 -8.29 6.03
N ARG A 67 -16.33 -8.14 6.50
CA ARG A 67 -15.11 -8.58 5.80
C ARG A 67 -14.27 -9.50 6.69
N LEU A 68 -13.74 -10.57 6.11
CA LEU A 68 -12.83 -11.50 6.77
C LEU A 68 -11.43 -11.37 6.18
N GLY A 69 -10.42 -11.15 7.02
CA GLY A 69 -9.02 -11.15 6.59
C GLY A 69 -8.56 -12.57 6.25
N LEU A 70 -8.04 -12.77 5.04
CA LEU A 70 -7.56 -14.09 4.57
C LEU A 70 -6.11 -14.40 4.98
N GLY A 71 -5.39 -13.44 5.55
CA GLY A 71 -3.99 -13.57 5.94
C GLY A 71 -3.08 -12.61 5.17
N VAL A 72 -1.77 -12.89 5.20
CA VAL A 72 -0.74 -12.08 4.55
C VAL A 72 -0.42 -12.67 3.17
N VAL A 73 -0.44 -11.83 2.14
CA VAL A 73 -0.01 -12.18 0.78
C VAL A 73 1.32 -11.49 0.49
N PHE A 74 2.30 -12.26 0.02
CA PHE A 74 3.56 -11.74 -0.49
C PHE A 74 3.58 -11.91 -2.01
N HIS A 75 3.58 -10.80 -2.74
CA HIS A 75 3.56 -10.79 -4.19
C HIS A 75 4.93 -10.41 -4.74
N ILE A 76 5.53 -11.31 -5.54
CA ILE A 76 6.70 -11.02 -6.37
C ILE A 76 6.20 -10.99 -7.81
N THR A 77 6.25 -9.82 -8.46
CA THR A 77 5.95 -9.72 -9.88
C THR A 77 7.07 -10.37 -10.71
N PRO A 78 6.75 -11.07 -11.81
CA PRO A 78 7.77 -11.57 -12.73
C PRO A 78 8.47 -10.40 -13.44
N SER A 79 9.78 -10.53 -13.69
CA SER A 79 10.65 -9.43 -14.17
C SER A 79 10.29 -8.88 -15.56
N ASN A 80 9.40 -9.52 -16.29
CA ASN A 80 8.98 -9.15 -17.65
C ASN A 80 7.64 -8.42 -17.70
N VAL A 81 7.01 -8.15 -16.55
CA VAL A 81 5.77 -7.37 -16.48
C VAL A 81 6.15 -5.90 -16.34
N PRO A 82 5.81 -5.04 -17.32
CA PRO A 82 5.93 -3.60 -17.15
C PRO A 82 5.17 -3.19 -15.89
N VAL A 83 5.74 -2.29 -15.10
CA VAL A 83 5.10 -1.78 -13.87
C VAL A 83 3.93 -0.82 -14.19
N ASN A 84 3.59 -0.63 -15.48
CA ASN A 84 2.56 0.27 -15.99
C ASN A 84 1.15 -0.33 -15.93
#